data_AF-A0A8C7B9V8-F1
#
_entry.id   AF-A0A8C7B9V8-F1
#
_cell.length_a   1.000
_cell.length_b   1.000
_cell.length_c   1.000
_cell.angle_alpha   90.00
_cell.angle_beta   90.00
_cell.angle_gamma   90.00
#
_symmetry.space_group_name_H-M   'P 1'
#
loop_
_entity.id
_entity.type
_entity.pdbx_description
1 polymer ?
#
loop_
_entity_poly.entity_id
_entity_poly.type
_entity_poly.pdbx_seq_one_letter_code
_entity_poly.pdbx_strand_id
1 'polypeptide(L)'
;MKWVTFISLLFLFSSAYSRGVTRREAQQSEIAHRYNDLGEEHFKGLVLVAFSQYLQQCPFEDHVKLAKEMTEFAKGCAADQSGADCGKSLHTLFGDKLCTVASLREKYGELADCCEKQEPERNECFLTHKDDNPGFPPLVTPDAEAMCTAFQESEQKFLGKYEYEATLEKCCATADPPSCYGKVLDEFKPLVEEPQNLVKVNCELFEKLGEYGFQNALLVRYTKKLPQVSTPTLVEVSRKLGNVGTRCCTKPETERMSCAEDYLSLVLNRLCVLHEKTPVSDRVTKCCSESLVNRRPCFSALAGDETYVPKEFNAETFTFHADLCTLPDAEKQVKKQSALVELLKHKPKATEEQLKAVMGDFGAFVDKCCAADNKEGCFAEEGPKLVAAAQAALLK
;
A
#
# COMPACT_ATOMS: atom_id res chain seq x y z
N MET A 1 15.79 7.23 -13.65
CA MET A 1 15.26 6.49 -12.47
C MET A 1 15.31 7.35 -11.20
N LYS A 2 14.97 8.65 -11.25
CA LYS A 2 14.89 9.53 -10.06
C LYS A 2 13.53 10.23 -9.90
N TRP A 3 12.70 10.17 -10.94
CA TRP A 3 11.53 11.03 -11.13
C TRP A 3 10.19 10.52 -10.60
N VAL A 4 10.12 9.41 -9.84
CA VAL A 4 8.85 8.65 -9.65
C VAL A 4 8.06 9.05 -8.36
N THR A 5 8.37 10.20 -7.76
CA THR A 5 8.50 10.27 -6.28
C THR A 5 7.28 10.79 -5.47
N PHE A 6 6.09 11.13 -6.03
CA PHE A 6 5.27 12.16 -5.32
C PHE A 6 3.81 12.01 -4.87
N ILE A 7 2.99 11.00 -5.20
CA ILE A 7 1.51 11.22 -5.09
C ILE A 7 0.74 10.29 -4.13
N SER A 8 1.38 9.35 -3.40
CA SER A 8 0.64 8.19 -2.84
C SER A 8 0.64 8.00 -1.30
N LEU A 9 0.89 9.02 -0.47
CA LEU A 9 1.30 8.80 0.94
C LEU A 9 0.44 9.43 2.05
N LEU A 10 -0.87 9.37 1.97
CA LEU A 10 -1.71 9.96 3.01
C LEU A 10 -2.07 9.08 4.20
N PHE A 11 -2.01 7.73 4.13
CA PHE A 11 -2.43 6.87 5.25
C PHE A 11 -1.43 5.82 5.75
N LEU A 12 -0.12 5.98 5.55
CA LEU A 12 0.90 5.08 6.10
C LEU A 12 0.94 4.95 7.65
N PHE A 13 0.13 5.72 8.37
CA PHE A 13 0.09 5.73 9.84
C PHE A 13 -0.83 4.65 10.46
N SER A 14 -1.53 3.84 9.66
CA SER A 14 -2.58 2.89 10.12
C SER A 14 -2.07 1.46 10.41
N SER A 15 -1.29 1.27 11.47
CA SER A 15 -1.13 -0.06 12.08
C SER A 15 -2.23 -0.31 13.13
N ALA A 16 -3.45 -0.63 12.66
CA ALA A 16 -4.49 -1.14 13.55
C ALA A 16 -4.11 -2.55 14.02
N TYR A 17 -3.89 -2.65 15.33
CA TYR A 17 -3.60 -3.84 16.11
C TYR A 17 -4.64 -4.95 15.85
N SER A 18 -4.19 -6.12 15.37
CA SER A 18 -5.00 -7.34 15.48
C SER A 18 -4.94 -7.79 16.94
N ARG A 19 -6.10 -7.79 17.61
CA ARG A 19 -6.25 -8.33 18.97
C ARG A 19 -5.88 -9.82 18.96
N GLY A 20 -4.82 -10.16 19.69
CA GLY A 20 -4.57 -11.53 20.17
C GLY A 20 -3.39 -12.26 19.55
N VAL A 21 -2.15 -11.77 19.75
CA VAL A 21 -0.95 -12.62 19.88
C VAL A 21 0.02 -11.97 20.86
N THR A 22 0.50 -12.74 21.81
CA THR A 22 1.37 -12.34 22.92
C THR A 22 2.75 -11.84 22.47
N ARG A 23 3.02 -10.58 22.83
CA ARG A 23 4.29 -9.95 23.30
C ARG A 23 5.62 -10.67 23.04
N ARG A 24 6.38 -10.18 22.04
CA ARG A 24 7.82 -9.83 22.19
C ARG A 24 8.26 -8.84 21.09
N GLU A 25 8.82 -7.73 21.57
CA GLU A 25 9.27 -6.49 20.89
C GLU A 25 8.23 -5.77 20.02
N ALA A 26 7.27 -5.12 20.69
CA ALA A 26 6.64 -3.93 20.09
C ALA A 26 7.76 -2.88 19.92
N GLN A 27 7.94 -2.34 18.71
CA GLN A 27 8.89 -1.26 18.47
C GLN A 27 8.62 -0.13 19.47
N GLN A 28 9.65 0.29 20.21
CA GLN A 28 9.48 1.18 21.37
C GLN A 28 9.03 2.59 20.96
N SER A 29 9.32 3.01 19.72
CA SER A 29 8.78 4.23 19.11
C SER A 29 8.66 4.10 17.57
N GLU A 30 7.42 4.08 17.06
CA GLU A 30 7.14 4.03 15.61
C GLU A 30 7.55 5.33 14.90
N ILE A 31 7.38 6.48 15.55
CA ILE A 31 7.78 7.78 14.98
C ILE A 31 9.31 7.90 14.83
N ALA A 32 10.07 7.41 15.81
CA ALA A 32 11.53 7.32 15.73
C ALA A 32 11.98 6.42 14.57
N HIS A 33 11.33 5.28 14.41
CA HIS A 33 11.60 4.35 13.31
C HIS A 33 11.41 5.03 11.95
N ARG A 34 10.27 5.69 11.73
CA ARG A 34 9.99 6.38 10.46
C ARG A 34 10.94 7.55 10.22
N TYR A 35 11.29 8.29 11.25
CA TYR A 35 12.28 9.36 11.16
C TYR A 35 13.64 8.84 10.71
N ASN A 36 14.12 7.76 11.32
CA ASN A 36 15.41 7.15 10.97
C ASN A 36 15.43 6.55 9.56
N ASP A 37 14.34 5.89 9.15
CA ASP A 37 14.21 5.31 7.80
C ASP A 37 14.24 6.36 6.69
N LEU A 38 13.58 7.49 6.92
CA LEU A 38 13.36 8.53 5.91
C LEU A 38 14.48 9.57 5.88
N GLY A 39 15.09 9.82 7.03
CA GLY A 39 15.89 11.01 7.27
C GLY A 39 15.03 12.26 7.45
N GLU A 40 15.62 13.27 8.10
CA GLU A 40 14.93 14.50 8.56
C GLU A 40 14.16 15.22 7.44
N GLU A 41 14.81 15.43 6.29
CA GLU A 41 14.22 16.17 5.16
C GLU A 41 12.99 15.47 4.55
N HIS A 42 13.07 14.16 4.27
CA HIS A 42 11.92 13.44 3.71
C HIS A 42 10.81 13.26 4.73
N PHE A 43 11.15 13.04 6.01
CA PHE A 43 10.17 12.99 7.08
C PHE A 43 9.40 14.31 7.13
N LYS A 44 10.11 15.44 7.22
CA LYS A 44 9.53 16.78 7.26
C LYS A 44 8.67 17.08 6.02
N GLY A 45 9.16 16.72 4.83
CA GLY A 45 8.43 16.76 3.56
C GLY A 45 7.07 16.04 3.63
N LEU A 46 7.07 14.80 4.09
CA LEU A 46 5.87 13.97 4.22
C LEU A 46 4.90 14.49 5.27
N VAL A 47 5.42 14.99 6.40
CA VAL A 47 4.57 15.61 7.43
C VAL A 47 3.87 16.85 6.90
N LEU A 48 4.56 17.69 6.13
CA LEU A 48 3.96 18.87 5.50
C LEU A 48 2.82 18.46 4.59
N VAL A 49 3.07 17.53 3.67
CA VAL A 49 2.05 17.01 2.73
C VAL A 49 0.84 16.49 3.51
N ALA A 50 1.06 15.70 4.56
CA ALA A 50 -0.02 15.19 5.40
C ALA A 50 -0.85 16.32 6.02
N PHE A 51 -0.22 17.29 6.67
CA PHE A 51 -0.95 18.41 7.28
C PHE A 51 -1.67 19.28 6.24
N SER A 52 -1.07 19.55 5.08
CA SER A 52 -1.72 20.30 4.00
C SER A 52 -2.97 19.60 3.46
N GLN A 53 -2.98 18.26 3.46
CA GLN A 53 -4.12 17.49 3.00
C GLN A 53 -5.21 17.29 4.06
N TYR A 54 -4.89 17.26 5.35
CA TYR A 54 -5.90 17.27 6.42
C TYR A 54 -6.45 18.68 6.70
N LEU A 55 -5.64 19.72 6.45
CA LEU A 55 -5.96 21.11 6.74
C LEU A 55 -5.88 21.96 5.47
N GLN A 56 -6.71 21.63 4.48
CA GLN A 56 -6.63 22.20 3.12
C GLN A 56 -6.85 23.72 3.07
N GLN A 57 -7.60 24.30 4.01
CA GLN A 57 -7.89 25.73 4.10
C GLN A 57 -6.90 26.51 5.00
N CYS A 58 -5.88 25.86 5.56
CA CYS A 58 -4.89 26.51 6.41
C CYS A 58 -3.81 27.17 5.56
N PRO A 59 -3.29 28.33 5.99
CA PRO A 59 -2.17 28.97 5.31
C PRO A 59 -0.92 28.09 5.38
N PHE A 60 -0.05 28.22 4.39
CA PHE A 60 1.14 27.39 4.24
C PHE A 60 2.08 27.49 5.45
N GLU A 61 2.22 28.67 6.04
CA GLU A 61 3.08 28.94 7.18
C GLU A 61 2.66 28.13 8.42
N ASP A 62 1.36 27.90 8.59
CA ASP A 62 0.83 27.06 9.67
C ASP A 62 1.22 25.60 9.44
N HIS A 63 1.14 25.10 8.20
CA HIS A 63 1.58 23.73 7.88
C HIS A 63 3.08 23.55 8.11
N VAL A 64 3.90 24.53 7.72
CA VAL A 64 5.36 24.51 7.92
C VAL A 64 5.69 24.47 9.42
N LYS A 65 4.98 25.24 10.24
CA LYS A 65 5.13 25.21 11.69
C LYS A 65 4.78 23.85 12.28
N LEU A 66 3.63 23.29 11.91
CA LEU A 66 3.20 21.96 12.38
C LEU A 66 4.19 20.87 11.97
N ALA A 67 4.68 20.92 10.73
CA ALA A 67 5.66 19.97 10.21
C ALA A 67 6.99 20.04 10.96
N LYS A 68 7.47 21.26 11.24
CA LYS A 68 8.68 21.47 12.06
C LYS A 68 8.51 20.90 13.46
N GLU A 69 7.41 21.22 14.14
CA GLU A 69 7.16 20.75 15.50
C GLU A 69 7.09 19.22 15.60
N MET A 70 6.44 18.56 14.63
CA MET A 70 6.39 17.10 14.57
C MET A 70 7.76 16.48 14.23
N THR A 71 8.54 17.12 13.37
CA THR A 71 9.90 16.67 12.99
C THR A 71 10.85 16.74 14.19
N GLU A 72 10.83 17.83 14.95
CA GLU A 72 11.64 17.97 16.16
C GLU A 72 11.24 16.94 17.24
N PHE A 73 9.94 16.66 17.38
CA PHE A 73 9.48 15.60 18.27
C PHE A 73 9.98 14.22 17.83
N ALA A 74 9.88 13.91 16.53
CA ALA A 74 10.39 12.67 15.97
C ALA A 74 11.91 12.50 16.18
N LYS A 75 12.67 13.57 15.98
CA LYS A 75 14.12 13.64 16.24
C LYS A 75 14.45 13.39 17.71
N GLY A 76 13.66 13.96 18.62
CA GLY A 76 13.76 13.68 20.07
C GLY A 76 13.55 12.20 20.38
N CYS A 77 12.49 11.60 19.85
CA CYS A 77 12.21 10.17 20.03
C CYS A 77 13.26 9.25 19.38
N ALA A 78 13.87 9.67 18.27
CA ALA A 78 14.98 8.96 17.64
C ALA A 78 16.25 8.96 18.50
N ALA A 79 16.48 10.03 19.28
CA ALA A 79 17.58 10.11 20.24
C ALA A 79 17.30 9.33 21.53
N ASP A 80 16.06 9.37 22.04
CA ASP A 80 15.62 8.62 23.21
C ASP A 80 14.17 8.11 23.05
N GLN A 81 14.05 6.81 22.77
CA GLN A 81 12.74 6.16 22.55
C GLN A 81 11.92 6.00 23.84
N SER A 82 12.52 6.25 25.01
CA SER A 82 11.81 6.23 26.31
C SER A 82 11.16 7.55 26.68
N GLY A 83 11.34 8.58 25.85
CA GLY A 83 10.72 9.89 26.01
C GLY A 83 9.19 9.82 26.09
N ALA A 84 8.61 10.82 26.76
CA ALA A 84 7.16 10.96 26.86
C ALA A 84 6.53 10.96 25.45
N ASP A 85 5.42 10.23 25.31
CA ASP A 85 4.65 10.10 24.07
C ASP A 85 5.37 9.44 22.88
N CYS A 86 6.65 9.07 22.98
CA CYS A 86 7.37 8.40 21.90
C CYS A 86 6.81 7.01 21.56
N GLY A 87 6.16 6.34 22.53
CA GLY A 87 5.47 5.06 22.33
C GLY A 87 4.03 5.19 21.80
N LYS A 88 3.52 6.41 21.58
CA LYS A 88 2.19 6.59 20.96
C LYS A 88 2.21 6.17 19.50
N SER A 89 1.05 5.77 18.99
CA SER A 89 0.89 5.52 17.55
C SER A 89 1.02 6.83 16.77
N LEU A 90 1.43 6.74 15.51
CA LEU A 90 1.52 7.91 14.64
C LEU A 90 0.17 8.60 14.46
N HIS A 91 -0.93 7.85 14.32
CA HIS A 91 -2.28 8.41 14.30
C HIS A 91 -2.63 9.21 15.54
N THR A 92 -2.24 8.70 16.71
CA THR A 92 -2.46 9.43 17.96
C THR A 92 -1.67 10.74 17.96
N LEU A 93 -0.40 10.71 17.58
CA LEU A 93 0.47 11.89 17.55
C LEU A 93 -0.02 12.94 16.55
N PHE A 94 -0.36 12.54 15.33
CA PHE A 94 -0.85 13.46 14.30
C PHE A 94 -2.26 13.96 14.61
N GLY A 95 -3.16 13.09 15.08
CA GLY A 95 -4.50 13.47 15.52
C GLY A 95 -4.46 14.47 16.68
N ASP A 96 -3.65 14.20 17.70
CA ASP A 96 -3.43 15.13 18.82
C ASP A 96 -2.93 16.48 18.27
N LYS A 97 -1.99 16.44 17.31
CA LYS A 97 -1.45 17.65 16.70
C LYS A 97 -2.48 18.44 15.90
N LEU A 98 -3.28 17.78 15.05
CA LEU A 98 -4.39 18.38 14.31
C LEU A 98 -5.36 19.07 15.27
N CYS A 99 -5.68 18.41 16.39
CA CYS A 99 -6.59 18.94 17.41
C CYS A 99 -6.02 20.13 18.20
N THR A 100 -4.74 20.47 18.06
CA THR A 100 -4.15 21.69 18.66
C THR A 100 -4.26 22.93 17.77
N VAL A 101 -4.73 22.80 16.53
CA VAL A 101 -4.84 23.93 15.60
C VAL A 101 -5.94 24.88 16.08
N ALA A 102 -5.54 26.10 16.46
CA ALA A 102 -6.44 27.08 17.06
C ALA A 102 -7.64 27.43 16.17
N SER A 103 -7.44 27.50 14.85
CA SER A 103 -8.50 27.78 13.88
C SER A 103 -9.29 26.55 13.44
N LEU A 104 -9.10 25.37 14.07
CA LEU A 104 -9.72 24.12 13.62
C LEU A 104 -11.24 24.23 13.63
N ARG A 105 -11.84 24.64 14.75
CA ARG A 105 -13.29 24.77 14.87
C ARG A 105 -13.89 25.88 13.99
N GLU A 106 -13.14 26.95 13.74
CA GLU A 106 -13.61 28.08 12.92
C GLU A 106 -13.58 27.76 11.43
N LYS A 107 -12.49 27.18 10.94
CA LYS A 107 -12.29 26.87 9.52
C LYS A 107 -12.82 25.48 9.12
N TYR A 108 -12.93 24.58 10.08
CA TYR A 108 -13.24 23.17 9.87
C TYR A 108 -14.18 22.65 10.98
N GLY A 109 -15.36 23.26 11.11
CA GLY A 109 -16.30 22.95 12.19
C GLY A 109 -16.53 21.45 12.41
N GLU A 110 -16.67 20.66 11.33
CA GLU A 110 -16.88 19.21 11.41
C GLU A 110 -15.63 18.42 11.84
N LEU A 111 -14.43 18.91 11.52
CA LEU A 111 -13.16 18.30 11.95
C LEU A 111 -12.92 18.47 13.45
N ALA A 112 -13.48 19.53 14.07
CA ALA A 112 -13.39 19.72 15.50
C ALA A 112 -14.14 18.63 16.28
N ASP A 113 -15.23 18.08 15.72
CA ASP A 113 -15.98 16.98 16.34
C ASP A 113 -15.20 15.65 16.29
N CYS A 114 -14.31 15.48 15.31
CA CYS A 114 -13.40 14.33 15.27
C CYS A 114 -12.47 14.30 16.49
N CYS A 115 -12.08 15.45 17.04
CA CYS A 115 -11.18 15.53 18.19
C CYS A 115 -11.79 15.00 19.49
N GLU A 116 -13.10 14.78 19.55
CA GLU A 116 -13.78 14.16 20.70
C GLU A 116 -13.72 12.62 20.66
N LYS A 117 -13.31 12.04 19.53
CA LYS A 117 -13.20 10.59 19.33
C LYS A 117 -11.84 10.06 19.79
N GLN A 118 -11.77 8.74 20.01
CA GLN A 118 -10.52 8.01 20.27
C GLN A 118 -10.02 7.32 18.98
N GLU A 119 -8.77 6.90 18.95
CA GLU A 119 -8.27 6.08 17.83
C GLU A 119 -8.83 4.64 17.90
N PRO A 120 -9.20 4.02 16.75
CA PRO A 120 -9.00 4.48 15.37
C PRO A 120 -10.14 5.35 14.79
N GLU A 121 -11.26 5.52 15.50
CA GLU A 121 -12.45 6.23 15.01
C GLU A 121 -12.18 7.72 14.74
N ARG A 122 -11.24 8.32 15.49
CA ARG A 122 -10.78 9.69 15.27
C ARG A 122 -10.10 9.83 13.93
N ASN A 123 -9.10 8.99 13.62
CA ASN A 123 -8.47 9.02 12.31
C ASN A 123 -9.51 8.77 11.20
N GLU A 124 -10.38 7.75 11.33
CA GLU A 124 -11.44 7.50 10.35
C GLU A 124 -12.30 8.75 10.09
N CYS A 125 -12.69 9.47 11.15
CA CYS A 125 -13.40 10.74 11.04
C CYS A 125 -12.58 11.80 10.29
N PHE A 126 -11.30 12.00 10.61
CA PHE A 126 -10.44 12.91 9.86
C PHE A 126 -10.35 12.54 8.36
N LEU A 127 -10.41 11.25 8.02
CA LEU A 127 -10.36 10.80 6.62
C LEU A 127 -11.63 11.17 5.86
N THR A 128 -12.79 11.12 6.50
CA THR A 128 -14.07 11.45 5.84
C THR A 128 -14.20 12.93 5.49
N HIS A 129 -13.39 13.80 6.11
CA HIS A 129 -13.38 15.24 5.84
C HIS A 129 -12.27 15.68 4.88
N LYS A 130 -11.46 14.76 4.33
CA LYS A 130 -10.55 15.11 3.24
C LYS A 130 -11.34 15.33 1.98
N ASP A 131 -11.11 16.47 1.33
CA ASP A 131 -11.71 16.79 0.05
C ASP A 131 -10.70 16.49 -1.06
N ASP A 132 -10.99 15.49 -1.90
CA ASP A 132 -10.14 15.18 -3.07
C ASP A 132 -10.28 16.23 -4.18
N ASN A 133 -11.29 17.11 -4.12
CA ASN A 133 -11.52 18.20 -5.05
C ASN A 133 -11.93 19.50 -4.34
N PRO A 134 -11.01 20.12 -3.55
CA PRO A 134 -11.28 21.29 -2.71
C PRO A 134 -11.57 22.59 -3.48
N GLY A 135 -11.72 22.53 -4.81
CA GLY A 135 -12.06 23.68 -5.64
C GLY A 135 -10.98 24.76 -5.69
N PHE A 136 -9.71 24.42 -5.39
CA PHE A 136 -8.63 25.40 -5.48
C PHE A 136 -8.51 25.98 -6.89
N PRO A 137 -8.09 27.26 -7.00
CA PRO A 137 -7.70 27.82 -8.28
C PRO A 137 -6.65 26.92 -8.95
N PRO A 138 -6.68 26.80 -10.29
CA PRO A 138 -5.62 26.12 -11.01
C PRO A 138 -4.26 26.68 -10.58
N LEU A 139 -3.26 25.82 -10.42
CA LEU A 139 -1.89 26.26 -10.17
C LEU A 139 -1.45 27.15 -11.33
N VAL A 140 -1.41 28.45 -11.09
CA VAL A 140 -0.87 29.43 -12.03
C VAL A 140 0.63 29.44 -11.84
N THR A 141 1.39 29.12 -12.88
CA THR A 141 2.84 29.28 -12.89
C THR A 141 3.14 30.79 -12.89
N PRO A 142 3.77 31.35 -11.84
CA PRO A 142 4.27 32.73 -11.88
C PRO A 142 5.20 32.95 -13.07
N ASP A 143 5.39 34.21 -13.46
CA ASP A 143 6.46 34.57 -14.39
C ASP A 143 7.84 34.21 -13.81
N ALA A 144 8.82 34.08 -14.71
CA ALA A 144 10.13 33.54 -14.36
C ALA A 144 10.92 34.36 -13.37
N GLU A 145 10.80 35.68 -13.44
CA GLU A 145 11.52 36.56 -12.53
C GLU A 145 10.92 36.45 -11.13
N ALA A 146 9.59 36.45 -11.01
CA ALA A 146 8.90 36.23 -9.75
C ALA A 146 9.18 34.84 -9.15
N MET A 147 9.16 33.78 -9.97
CA MET A 147 9.42 32.41 -9.50
C MET A 147 10.87 32.22 -9.04
N CYS A 148 11.84 32.70 -9.81
CA CYS A 148 13.26 32.57 -9.45
C CYS A 148 13.64 33.44 -8.26
N THR A 149 13.07 34.65 -8.16
CA THR A 149 13.26 35.53 -7.00
C THR A 149 12.68 34.88 -5.74
N ALA A 150 11.43 34.40 -5.80
CA ALA A 150 10.80 33.69 -4.67
C ALA A 150 11.59 32.43 -4.25
N PHE A 151 12.11 31.66 -5.21
CA PHE A 151 12.96 30.49 -4.92
C PHE A 151 14.30 30.88 -4.25
N GLN A 152 14.95 31.94 -4.72
CA GLN A 152 16.22 32.41 -4.17
C GLN A 152 16.07 33.03 -2.78
N GLU A 153 14.99 33.79 -2.56
CA GLU A 153 14.69 34.53 -1.33
C GLU A 153 14.00 33.68 -0.26
N SER A 154 13.40 32.55 -0.63
CA SER A 154 12.74 31.68 0.34
C SER A 154 13.74 31.13 1.37
N GLU A 155 13.56 31.51 2.64
CA GLU A 155 14.18 30.81 3.78
C GLU A 155 13.56 29.41 4.00
N GLN A 156 12.38 29.20 3.43
CA GLN A 156 11.64 27.94 3.43
C GLN A 156 11.95 27.19 2.13
N LYS A 157 13.23 26.93 1.84
CA LYS A 157 13.67 25.88 0.89
C LYS A 157 13.33 24.52 1.49
N PHE A 158 12.02 24.33 1.71
CA PHE A 158 11.45 23.24 2.46
C PHE A 158 11.70 21.92 1.74
N LEU A 159 11.86 22.00 0.42
CA LEU A 159 12.05 20.88 -0.46
C LEU A 159 13.39 20.98 -1.20
N GLY A 160 14.45 21.53 -0.58
CA GLY A 160 15.76 21.88 -1.19
C GLY A 160 16.56 20.75 -1.85
N LYS A 161 15.96 19.56 -1.99
CA LYS A 161 16.47 18.38 -2.70
C LYS A 161 15.45 17.70 -3.61
N TYR A 162 14.23 18.21 -3.69
CA TYR A 162 13.21 17.68 -4.56
C TYR A 162 13.42 18.19 -5.97
N GLU A 163 13.16 17.33 -6.96
CA GLU A 163 13.53 17.59 -8.35
C GLU A 163 12.92 18.87 -8.92
N TYR A 164 11.77 19.32 -8.41
CA TYR A 164 11.21 20.63 -8.73
C TYR A 164 12.16 21.77 -8.31
N GLU A 165 12.56 21.80 -7.04
CA GLU A 165 13.47 22.80 -6.51
C GLU A 165 14.88 22.67 -7.10
N ALA A 166 15.37 21.46 -7.36
CA ALA A 166 16.64 21.25 -8.06
C ALA A 166 16.57 21.70 -9.54
N THR A 167 15.42 21.53 -10.18
CA THR A 167 15.15 22.05 -11.54
C THR A 167 15.09 23.56 -11.50
N LEU A 168 14.43 24.17 -10.52
CA LEU A 168 14.43 25.62 -10.33
C LEU A 168 15.83 26.15 -10.04
N GLU A 169 16.60 25.51 -9.17
CA GLU A 169 18.00 25.87 -8.87
C GLU A 169 18.85 25.87 -10.14
N LYS A 170 18.73 24.81 -10.95
CA LYS A 170 19.42 24.71 -12.24
C LYS A 170 18.91 25.77 -13.23
N CYS A 171 17.61 25.93 -13.36
CA CYS A 171 16.98 26.73 -14.42
C CYS A 171 17.06 28.23 -14.16
N CYS A 172 16.93 28.66 -12.91
CA CYS A 172 17.09 30.05 -12.49
C CYS A 172 18.52 30.58 -12.64
N ALA A 173 19.50 29.68 -12.82
CA ALA A 173 20.88 30.02 -13.16
C ALA A 173 21.16 30.10 -14.68
N THR A 174 20.15 29.84 -15.53
CA THR A 174 20.31 29.88 -17.00
C THR A 174 19.99 31.25 -17.59
N ALA A 175 20.39 31.47 -18.85
CA ALA A 175 20.09 32.71 -19.57
C ALA A 175 18.61 32.83 -19.98
N ASP A 176 17.85 31.74 -19.95
CA ASP A 176 16.41 31.69 -20.25
C ASP A 176 15.70 30.68 -19.31
N PRO A 177 15.48 31.06 -18.03
CA PRO A 177 14.77 30.24 -17.06
C PRO A 177 13.39 29.77 -17.53
N PRO A 178 12.51 30.59 -18.16
CA PRO A 178 11.19 30.15 -18.61
C PRO A 178 11.25 28.94 -19.57
N SER A 179 12.17 28.94 -20.54
CA SER A 179 12.34 27.80 -21.45
C SER A 179 12.91 26.55 -20.76
N CYS A 180 13.59 26.72 -19.63
CA CYS A 180 14.21 25.64 -18.87
C CYS A 180 13.21 24.92 -17.93
N TYR A 181 12.50 25.66 -17.06
CA TYR A 181 11.55 25.03 -16.12
C TYR A 181 10.12 24.97 -16.66
N GLY A 182 9.80 25.62 -17.78
CA GLY A 182 8.43 25.67 -18.34
C GLY A 182 7.81 24.30 -18.66
N LYS A 183 8.61 23.23 -18.65
CA LYS A 183 8.19 21.83 -18.82
C LYS A 183 8.19 21.01 -17.53
N VAL A 184 8.59 21.57 -16.39
CA VAL A 184 8.75 20.81 -15.14
C VAL A 184 7.42 20.21 -14.65
N LEU A 185 6.29 20.91 -14.85
CA LEU A 185 4.98 20.36 -14.54
C LEU A 185 4.57 19.23 -15.48
N ASP A 186 5.07 19.23 -16.72
CA ASP A 186 4.86 18.11 -17.65
C ASP A 186 5.61 16.85 -17.18
N GLU A 187 6.70 16.99 -16.43
CA GLU A 187 7.44 15.86 -15.85
C GLU A 187 6.63 15.15 -14.74
N PHE A 188 5.69 15.83 -14.10
CA PHE A 188 4.80 15.24 -13.10
C PHE A 188 3.59 14.52 -13.68
N LYS A 189 3.17 14.83 -14.91
CA LYS A 189 2.03 14.17 -15.58
C LYS A 189 2.11 12.64 -15.53
N PRO A 190 3.20 11.98 -15.95
CA PRO A 190 3.26 10.51 -15.89
C PRO A 190 3.16 9.95 -14.47
N LEU A 191 3.50 10.74 -13.44
CA LEU A 191 3.42 10.33 -12.03
C LEU A 191 2.01 10.39 -11.47
N VAL A 192 1.15 11.20 -12.08
CA VAL A 192 -0.29 11.26 -11.81
C VAL A 192 -1.01 10.22 -12.64
N GLU A 193 -0.69 10.12 -13.93
CA GLU A 193 -1.39 9.26 -14.87
C GLU A 193 -1.13 7.77 -14.61
N GLU A 194 0.07 7.37 -14.19
CA GLU A 194 0.36 5.96 -13.87
C GLU A 194 -0.54 5.40 -12.76
N PRO A 195 -0.64 6.00 -11.56
CA PRO A 195 -1.51 5.49 -10.51
C PRO A 195 -2.99 5.60 -10.86
N GLN A 196 -3.42 6.65 -11.56
CA GLN A 196 -4.81 6.76 -12.06
C GLN A 196 -5.17 5.59 -12.98
N ASN A 197 -4.31 5.31 -13.97
CA ASN A 197 -4.51 4.20 -14.91
C ASN A 197 -4.45 2.85 -14.19
N LEU A 198 -3.53 2.67 -13.24
CA LEU A 198 -3.42 1.46 -12.45
C LEU A 198 -4.71 1.20 -11.66
N VAL A 199 -5.22 2.21 -10.95
CA VAL A 199 -6.45 2.10 -10.16
C VAL A 199 -7.65 1.82 -11.06
N LYS A 200 -7.77 2.53 -12.19
CA LYS A 200 -8.83 2.32 -13.18
C LYS A 200 -8.87 0.87 -13.67
N VAL A 201 -7.76 0.35 -14.20
CA VAL A 201 -7.68 -1.01 -14.74
C VAL A 201 -7.96 -2.07 -13.67
N ASN A 202 -7.47 -1.87 -12.44
CA ASN A 202 -7.74 -2.82 -11.36
C ASN A 202 -9.19 -2.74 -10.86
N CYS A 203 -9.82 -1.57 -10.86
CA CYS A 203 -11.24 -1.44 -10.53
C CYS A 203 -12.15 -2.06 -11.60
N GLU A 204 -11.85 -1.88 -12.89
CA GLU A 204 -12.56 -2.57 -13.97
C GLU A 204 -12.44 -4.11 -13.83
N LEU A 205 -11.26 -4.60 -13.46
CA LEU A 205 -11.04 -6.02 -13.19
C LEU A 205 -11.82 -6.49 -11.94
N PHE A 206 -11.84 -5.69 -10.88
CA PHE A 206 -12.60 -5.97 -9.66
C PHE A 206 -14.11 -6.02 -9.93
N GLU A 207 -14.65 -5.06 -10.67
CA GLU A 207 -16.07 -5.02 -11.06
C GLU A 207 -16.46 -6.26 -11.88
N LYS A 208 -15.57 -6.72 -12.78
CA LYS A 208 -15.78 -7.92 -13.60
C LYS A 208 -15.74 -9.23 -12.81
N LEU A 209 -14.82 -9.35 -11.84
CA LEU A 209 -14.53 -10.62 -11.15
C LEU A 209 -15.20 -10.74 -9.78
N GLY A 210 -15.66 -9.63 -9.20
CA GLY A 210 -15.99 -9.53 -7.79
C GLY A 210 -14.78 -9.68 -6.88
N GLU A 211 -14.97 -9.51 -5.57
CA GLU A 211 -13.88 -9.49 -4.60
C GLU A 211 -13.05 -10.78 -4.60
N TYR A 212 -13.69 -11.95 -4.51
CA TYR A 212 -12.95 -13.22 -4.45
C TYR A 212 -12.17 -13.51 -5.74
N GLY A 213 -12.76 -13.25 -6.91
CA GLY A 213 -12.06 -13.42 -8.18
C GLY A 213 -10.89 -12.45 -8.34
N PHE A 214 -11.06 -11.20 -7.92
CA PHE A 214 -9.99 -10.20 -7.91
C PHE A 214 -8.85 -10.55 -6.95
N GLN A 215 -9.16 -11.06 -5.75
CA GLN A 215 -8.16 -11.61 -4.82
C GLN A 215 -7.34 -12.73 -5.46
N ASN A 216 -7.98 -13.62 -6.23
CA ASN A 216 -7.28 -14.70 -6.94
C ASN A 216 -6.37 -14.17 -8.06
N ALA A 217 -6.82 -13.16 -8.82
CA ALA A 217 -5.99 -12.50 -9.83
C ALA A 217 -4.75 -11.83 -9.19
N LEU A 218 -4.93 -11.17 -8.05
CA LEU A 218 -3.84 -10.61 -7.25
C LEU A 218 -2.90 -11.69 -6.72
N LEU A 219 -3.42 -12.82 -6.24
CA LEU A 219 -2.62 -13.96 -5.80
C LEU A 219 -1.73 -14.49 -6.91
N VAL A 220 -2.26 -14.66 -8.12
CA VAL A 220 -1.47 -15.08 -9.28
C VAL A 220 -0.37 -14.06 -9.55
N ARG A 221 -0.70 -12.77 -9.60
CA ARG A 221 0.23 -11.68 -9.87
C ARG A 221 1.37 -11.63 -8.84
N TYR A 222 1.05 -11.61 -7.54
CA TYR A 222 2.04 -11.49 -6.47
C TYR A 222 2.83 -12.77 -6.24
N THR A 223 2.25 -13.95 -6.43
CA THR A 223 3.01 -15.21 -6.35
C THR A 223 4.03 -15.31 -7.47
N LYS A 224 3.68 -14.91 -8.71
CA LYS A 224 4.65 -14.85 -9.81
C LYS A 224 5.78 -13.86 -9.55
N LYS A 225 5.46 -12.69 -8.98
CA LYS A 225 6.45 -11.66 -8.63
C LYS A 225 7.37 -12.09 -7.48
N LEU A 226 6.80 -12.74 -6.46
CA LEU A 226 7.43 -12.98 -5.16
C LEU A 226 7.27 -14.45 -4.68
N PRO A 227 7.67 -15.44 -5.49
CA PRO A 227 7.37 -16.85 -5.20
C PRO A 227 8.07 -17.41 -3.95
N GLN A 228 9.11 -16.74 -3.45
CA GLN A 228 9.81 -17.12 -2.21
C GLN A 228 9.02 -16.74 -0.95
N VAL A 229 8.08 -15.79 -1.03
CA VAL A 229 7.26 -15.36 0.12
C VAL A 229 6.37 -16.50 0.58
N SER A 230 6.18 -16.65 1.90
CA SER A 230 5.36 -17.72 2.47
C SER A 230 3.93 -17.69 1.94
N THR A 231 3.31 -18.87 1.80
CA THR A 231 1.93 -18.99 1.29
C THR A 231 0.91 -18.26 2.16
N PRO A 232 0.95 -18.39 3.51
CA PRO A 232 0.07 -17.60 4.38
C PRO A 232 0.21 -16.09 4.17
N THR A 233 1.44 -15.60 3.99
CA THR A 233 1.69 -14.17 3.74
C THR A 233 1.13 -13.71 2.39
N LEU A 234 1.34 -14.47 1.32
CA LEU A 234 0.79 -14.15 -0.01
C LEU A 234 -0.74 -14.11 0.01
N VAL A 235 -1.37 -15.06 0.70
CA VAL A 235 -2.84 -15.10 0.89
C VAL A 235 -3.32 -13.90 1.71
N GLU A 236 -2.69 -13.60 2.85
CA GLU A 236 -3.04 -12.44 3.67
C GLU A 236 -2.96 -11.13 2.87
N VAL A 237 -1.82 -10.90 2.21
CA VAL A 237 -1.56 -9.67 1.44
C VAL A 237 -2.54 -9.54 0.29
N SER A 238 -2.75 -10.59 -0.51
CA SER A 238 -3.62 -10.52 -1.68
C SER A 238 -5.09 -10.36 -1.31
N ARG A 239 -5.54 -10.97 -0.20
CA ARG A 239 -6.90 -10.74 0.34
C ARG A 239 -7.08 -9.29 0.80
N LYS A 240 -6.11 -8.76 1.53
CA LYS A 240 -6.11 -7.34 1.95
C LYS A 240 -6.13 -6.40 0.74
N LEU A 241 -5.34 -6.68 -0.30
CA LEU A 241 -5.37 -5.93 -1.58
C LEU A 241 -6.74 -6.04 -2.27
N GLY A 242 -7.37 -7.22 -2.25
CA GLY A 242 -8.70 -7.39 -2.81
C GLY A 242 -9.77 -6.57 -2.08
N ASN A 243 -9.67 -6.45 -0.76
CA ASN A 243 -10.55 -5.61 0.05
C ASN A 243 -10.41 -4.12 -0.25
N VAL A 244 -9.28 -3.68 -0.81
CA VAL A 244 -9.12 -2.30 -1.32
C VAL A 244 -10.09 -2.05 -2.47
N GLY A 245 -10.30 -3.05 -3.34
CA GLY A 245 -11.30 -2.96 -4.40
C GLY A 245 -12.70 -2.71 -3.85
N THR A 246 -13.12 -3.47 -2.84
CA THR A 246 -14.41 -3.31 -2.17
C THR A 246 -14.60 -1.93 -1.54
N ARG A 247 -13.53 -1.36 -0.98
CA ARG A 247 -13.56 -0.04 -0.30
C ARG A 247 -13.47 1.14 -1.25
N CYS A 248 -12.67 1.03 -2.31
CA CYS A 248 -12.29 2.18 -3.13
C CYS A 248 -12.93 2.18 -4.51
N CYS A 249 -13.18 1.04 -5.15
CA CYS A 249 -13.72 1.03 -6.51
C CYS A 249 -15.19 1.45 -6.57
N THR A 250 -15.91 1.40 -5.46
CA THR A 250 -17.29 1.88 -5.33
C THR A 250 -17.39 3.39 -5.15
N LYS A 251 -16.26 4.09 -4.95
CA LYS A 251 -16.21 5.55 -4.83
C LYS A 251 -16.27 6.24 -6.21
N PRO A 252 -16.63 7.54 -6.26
CA PRO A 252 -16.49 8.37 -7.46
C PRO A 252 -15.08 8.29 -8.04
N GLU A 253 -14.94 8.34 -9.36
CA GLU A 253 -13.66 8.15 -10.06
C GLU A 253 -12.54 9.08 -9.54
N THR A 254 -12.90 10.30 -9.16
CA THR A 254 -12.00 11.32 -8.60
C THR A 254 -11.43 10.95 -7.23
N GLU A 255 -12.11 10.11 -6.45
CA GLU A 255 -11.69 9.68 -5.10
C GLU A 255 -11.01 8.29 -5.10
N ARG A 256 -11.03 7.57 -6.23
CA ARG A 256 -10.53 6.19 -6.27
C ARG A 256 -9.03 6.12 -6.05
N MET A 257 -8.27 7.05 -6.65
CA MET A 257 -6.82 7.04 -6.60
C MET A 257 -6.29 7.28 -5.19
N SER A 258 -6.72 8.36 -4.54
CA SER A 258 -6.36 8.69 -3.16
C SER A 258 -6.69 7.51 -2.23
N CYS A 259 -7.93 7.04 -2.26
CA CYS A 259 -8.37 5.89 -1.47
C CYS A 259 -7.47 4.65 -1.70
N ALA A 260 -7.24 4.28 -2.96
CA ALA A 260 -6.52 3.06 -3.28
C ALA A 260 -5.05 3.14 -2.86
N GLU A 261 -4.33 4.21 -3.22
CA GLU A 261 -2.90 4.37 -2.90
C GLU A 261 -2.62 4.30 -1.40
N ASP A 262 -3.54 4.85 -0.62
CA ASP A 262 -3.45 4.84 0.81
C ASP A 262 -3.56 3.44 1.42
N TYR A 263 -4.57 2.66 1.03
CA TYR A 263 -4.68 1.28 1.48
C TYR A 263 -3.58 0.39 0.90
N LEU A 264 -3.15 0.61 -0.34
CA LEU A 264 -2.05 -0.13 -0.96
C LEU A 264 -0.77 0.04 -0.13
N SER A 265 -0.46 1.27 0.28
CA SER A 265 0.71 1.58 1.11
C SER A 265 0.69 0.82 2.43
N LEU A 266 -0.47 0.71 3.08
CA LEU A 266 -0.65 -0.09 4.32
C LEU A 266 -0.40 -1.58 4.11
N VAL A 267 -0.98 -2.13 3.04
CA VAL A 267 -0.85 -3.57 2.75
C VAL A 267 0.59 -3.92 2.36
N LEU A 268 1.26 -3.08 1.57
CA LEU A 268 2.66 -3.27 1.22
C LEU A 268 3.59 -3.09 2.43
N ASN A 269 3.30 -2.15 3.33
CA ASN A 269 4.04 -2.03 4.59
C ASN A 269 3.90 -3.30 5.44
N ARG A 270 2.70 -3.87 5.53
CA ARG A 270 2.48 -5.15 6.22
C ARG A 270 3.32 -6.28 5.61
N LEU A 271 3.41 -6.36 4.29
CA LEU A 271 4.31 -7.30 3.62
C LEU A 271 5.77 -7.06 4.03
N CYS A 272 6.24 -5.81 4.02
CA CYS A 272 7.60 -5.46 4.42
C CYS A 272 7.92 -5.84 5.87
N VAL A 273 7.05 -5.52 6.82
CA VAL A 273 7.21 -5.87 8.24
C VAL A 273 7.27 -7.39 8.45
N LEU A 274 6.44 -8.15 7.72
CA LEU A 274 6.50 -9.62 7.77
C LEU A 274 7.80 -10.15 7.16
N HIS A 275 8.29 -9.52 6.10
CA HIS A 275 9.50 -9.91 5.40
C HIS A 275 10.78 -9.56 6.20
N GLU A 276 10.83 -8.44 6.91
CA GLU A 276 11.94 -8.07 7.79
C GLU A 276 12.19 -9.13 8.87
N LYS A 277 11.12 -9.75 9.39
CA LYS A 277 11.21 -10.83 10.38
C LYS A 277 11.74 -12.13 9.79
N THR A 278 11.54 -12.37 8.51
CA THR A 278 11.99 -13.58 7.82
C THR A 278 12.34 -13.24 6.37
N PRO A 279 13.56 -12.72 6.13
CA PRO A 279 13.96 -12.33 4.79
C PRO A 279 14.09 -13.55 3.87
N VAL A 280 13.31 -13.59 2.79
CA VAL A 280 13.27 -14.68 1.80
C VAL A 280 13.47 -14.23 0.34
N SER A 281 13.54 -12.92 0.05
CA SER A 281 13.64 -12.38 -1.30
C SER A 281 14.31 -11.01 -1.32
N ASP A 282 15.46 -10.91 -1.97
CA ASP A 282 16.18 -9.63 -2.15
C ASP A 282 15.35 -8.60 -2.92
N ARG A 283 14.43 -9.05 -3.78
CA ARG A 283 13.52 -8.19 -4.53
C ARG A 283 12.51 -7.49 -3.62
N VAL A 284 11.98 -8.22 -2.63
CA VAL A 284 11.11 -7.64 -1.59
C VAL A 284 11.93 -6.73 -0.70
N THR A 285 13.13 -7.16 -0.28
CA THR A 285 14.04 -6.32 0.52
C THR A 285 14.30 -4.99 -0.18
N LYS A 286 14.66 -5.02 -1.47
CA LYS A 286 14.87 -3.81 -2.28
C LYS A 286 13.63 -2.90 -2.28
N CYS A 287 12.45 -3.41 -2.66
CA CYS A 287 11.25 -2.55 -2.69
C CYS A 287 10.82 -2.03 -1.32
N CYS A 288 11.16 -2.73 -0.24
CA CYS A 288 10.82 -2.30 1.12
C CYS A 288 11.76 -1.22 1.66
N SER A 289 13.05 -1.27 1.33
CA SER A 289 14.10 -0.41 1.90
C SER A 289 14.63 0.68 0.98
N GLU A 290 14.53 0.54 -0.34
CA GLU A 290 15.10 1.51 -1.29
C GLU A 290 14.44 2.89 -1.17
N SER A 291 13.12 2.91 -0.97
CA SER A 291 12.35 4.14 -0.87
C SER A 291 10.95 3.86 -0.36
N LEU A 292 10.54 4.55 0.71
CA LEU A 292 9.18 4.45 1.24
C LEU A 292 8.14 4.91 0.21
N VAL A 293 8.42 6.02 -0.48
CA VAL A 293 7.50 6.65 -1.44
C VAL A 293 7.39 5.87 -2.74
N ASN A 294 8.48 5.23 -3.18
CA ASN A 294 8.47 4.41 -4.40
C ASN A 294 8.12 2.94 -4.13
N ARG A 295 7.72 2.58 -2.90
CA ARG A 295 7.40 1.20 -2.54
C ARG A 295 6.30 0.63 -3.44
N ARG A 296 5.17 1.33 -3.59
CA ARG A 296 4.06 0.89 -4.45
C ARG A 296 4.48 0.79 -5.93
N PRO A 297 5.07 1.84 -6.55
CA PRO A 297 5.62 1.73 -7.91
C PRO A 297 6.62 0.57 -8.07
N CYS A 298 7.51 0.35 -7.10
CA CYS A 298 8.50 -0.73 -7.13
C CYS A 298 7.82 -2.11 -7.21
N PHE A 299 6.88 -2.41 -6.32
CA PHE A 299 6.14 -3.67 -6.36
C PHE A 299 5.31 -3.82 -7.64
N SER A 300 4.69 -2.74 -8.12
CA SER A 300 3.97 -2.73 -9.41
C SER A 300 4.89 -3.07 -10.59
N ALA A 301 6.13 -2.56 -10.59
CA ALA A 301 7.11 -2.77 -11.65
C ALA A 301 7.80 -4.16 -11.64
N LEU A 302 7.71 -4.93 -10.55
CA LEU A 302 8.33 -6.27 -10.49
C LEU A 302 7.78 -7.19 -11.60
N ALA A 303 8.64 -7.77 -12.43
CA ALA A 303 8.24 -8.87 -13.31
C ALA A 303 8.13 -10.20 -12.53
N GLY A 304 7.68 -11.27 -13.20
CA GLY A 304 7.81 -12.63 -12.66
C GLY A 304 9.26 -12.95 -12.30
N ASP A 305 9.49 -13.71 -11.23
CA ASP A 305 10.83 -14.09 -10.82
C ASP A 305 11.38 -15.26 -11.66
N GLU A 306 12.14 -14.94 -12.70
CA GLU A 306 12.81 -15.95 -13.53
C GLU A 306 13.98 -16.65 -12.82
N THR A 307 14.44 -16.13 -11.67
CA THR A 307 15.50 -16.75 -10.86
C THR A 307 14.96 -17.77 -9.86
N TYR A 308 13.64 -17.81 -9.68
CA TYR A 308 13.01 -18.73 -8.75
C TYR A 308 13.12 -20.18 -9.24
N VAL A 309 13.65 -21.03 -8.37
CA VAL A 309 13.65 -22.48 -8.57
C VAL A 309 12.30 -23.02 -8.08
N PRO A 310 11.45 -23.59 -8.97
CA PRO A 310 10.14 -24.09 -8.59
C PRO A 310 10.23 -25.12 -7.47
N LYS A 311 9.32 -25.01 -6.50
CA LYS A 311 9.20 -26.00 -5.43
C LYS A 311 8.85 -27.37 -6.04
N GLU A 312 9.43 -28.44 -5.50
CA GLU A 312 9.02 -29.78 -5.88
C GLU A 312 7.54 -30.00 -5.60
N PHE A 313 6.89 -30.82 -6.44
CA PHE A 313 5.49 -31.14 -6.23
C PHE A 313 5.34 -31.95 -4.95
N ASN A 314 4.51 -31.47 -4.01
CA ASN A 314 4.11 -32.24 -2.85
C ASN A 314 2.62 -32.57 -2.93
N ALA A 315 2.29 -33.86 -3.08
CA ALA A 315 0.92 -34.35 -3.16
C ALA A 315 0.09 -33.99 -1.91
N GLU A 316 0.69 -34.01 -0.72
CA GLU A 316 0.00 -33.68 0.54
C GLU A 316 -0.52 -32.23 0.55
N THR A 317 0.12 -31.33 -0.19
CA THR A 317 -0.33 -29.93 -0.30
C THR A 317 -1.65 -29.80 -1.07
N PHE A 318 -1.98 -30.81 -1.87
CA PHE A 318 -3.22 -30.92 -2.65
C PHE A 318 -4.13 -32.05 -2.16
N THR A 319 -3.81 -32.65 -1.01
CA THR A 319 -4.66 -33.62 -0.32
C THR A 319 -5.57 -32.87 0.65
N PHE A 320 -6.87 -33.07 0.49
CA PHE A 320 -7.91 -32.47 1.34
C PHE A 320 -8.70 -33.57 2.02
N HIS A 321 -9.28 -33.27 3.17
CA HIS A 321 -10.03 -34.21 3.98
C HIS A 321 -11.47 -33.71 4.18
N ALA A 322 -12.33 -34.54 4.76
CA ALA A 322 -13.73 -34.23 4.96
C ALA A 322 -13.97 -33.01 5.89
N ASP A 323 -12.97 -32.63 6.70
CA ASP A 323 -13.01 -31.43 7.54
C ASP A 323 -13.21 -30.14 6.73
N LEU A 324 -12.70 -30.11 5.48
CA LEU A 324 -12.92 -29.02 4.52
C LEU A 324 -14.41 -28.70 4.32
N CYS A 325 -15.28 -29.72 4.35
CA CYS A 325 -16.70 -29.56 4.09
C CYS A 325 -17.44 -28.79 5.19
N THR A 326 -16.94 -28.87 6.42
CA THR A 326 -17.55 -28.21 7.59
C THR A 326 -17.01 -26.81 7.86
N LEU A 327 -15.95 -26.39 7.15
CA LEU A 327 -15.38 -25.06 7.33
C LEU A 327 -16.36 -23.96 6.88
N PRO A 328 -16.33 -22.78 7.53
CA PRO A 328 -16.98 -21.59 7.03
C PRO A 328 -16.49 -21.23 5.61
N ASP A 329 -17.34 -20.62 4.79
CA ASP A 329 -17.00 -20.31 3.39
C ASP A 329 -15.75 -19.45 3.25
N ALA A 330 -15.52 -18.50 4.17
CA ALA A 330 -14.31 -17.69 4.20
C ALA A 330 -13.03 -18.53 4.40
N GLU A 331 -13.10 -19.56 5.25
CA GLU A 331 -11.97 -20.47 5.48
C GLU A 331 -11.77 -21.44 4.31
N LYS A 332 -12.85 -21.92 3.68
CA LYS A 332 -12.80 -22.68 2.43
C LYS A 332 -12.12 -21.88 1.32
N GLN A 333 -12.44 -20.60 1.19
CA GLN A 333 -11.80 -19.69 0.24
C GLN A 333 -10.29 -19.56 0.50
N VAL A 334 -9.87 -19.44 1.76
CA VAL A 334 -8.44 -19.39 2.15
C VAL A 334 -7.71 -20.68 1.80
N LYS A 335 -8.35 -21.85 1.98
CA LYS A 335 -7.77 -23.15 1.57
C LYS A 335 -7.61 -23.24 0.05
N LYS A 336 -8.62 -22.84 -0.74
CA LYS A 336 -8.55 -22.74 -2.20
C LYS A 336 -7.43 -21.79 -2.66
N GLN A 337 -7.31 -20.64 -2.02
CA GLN A 337 -6.28 -19.64 -2.31
C GLN A 337 -4.87 -20.14 -1.98
N SER A 338 -4.71 -20.86 -0.86
CA SER A 338 -3.44 -21.50 -0.50
C SER A 338 -3.01 -22.53 -1.54
N ALA A 339 -3.95 -23.36 -2.02
CA ALA A 339 -3.69 -24.34 -3.08
C ALA A 339 -3.24 -23.68 -4.39
N LEU A 340 -3.88 -22.57 -4.77
CA LEU A 340 -3.49 -21.78 -5.95
C LEU A 340 -2.06 -21.23 -5.86
N VAL A 341 -1.66 -20.74 -4.68
CA VAL A 341 -0.29 -20.25 -4.45
C VAL A 341 0.72 -21.39 -4.55
N GLU A 342 0.45 -22.53 -3.91
CA GLU A 342 1.35 -23.70 -3.96
C GLU A 342 1.46 -24.25 -5.39
N LEU A 343 0.37 -24.22 -6.16
CA LEU A 343 0.37 -24.58 -7.57
C LEU A 343 1.32 -23.69 -8.39
N LEU A 344 1.26 -22.38 -8.16
CA LEU A 344 2.14 -21.41 -8.83
C LEU A 344 3.60 -21.52 -8.38
N LYS A 345 3.85 -21.86 -7.11
CA LYS A 345 5.21 -22.15 -6.63
C LYS A 345 5.78 -23.41 -7.27
N HIS A 346 4.94 -24.37 -7.61
CA HIS A 346 5.36 -25.54 -8.37
C HIS A 346 5.48 -25.25 -9.88
N LYS A 347 4.59 -24.43 -10.44
CA LYS A 347 4.47 -24.11 -11.87
C LYS A 347 4.34 -22.60 -12.09
N PRO A 348 5.43 -21.82 -11.92
CA PRO A 348 5.36 -20.35 -11.98
C PRO A 348 4.98 -19.82 -13.37
N LYS A 349 5.19 -20.62 -14.42
CA LYS A 349 4.87 -20.28 -15.82
C LYS A 349 3.47 -20.69 -16.25
N ALA A 350 2.64 -21.23 -15.35
CA ALA A 350 1.26 -21.58 -15.66
C ALA A 350 0.47 -20.35 -16.18
N THR A 351 -0.25 -20.56 -17.29
CA THR A 351 -1.13 -19.56 -17.90
C THR A 351 -2.40 -19.36 -17.07
N GLU A 352 -3.10 -18.26 -17.30
CA GLU A 352 -4.37 -18.00 -16.59
C GLU A 352 -5.42 -19.07 -16.91
N GLU A 353 -5.44 -19.54 -18.16
CA GLU A 353 -6.32 -20.61 -18.63
C GLU A 353 -6.05 -21.93 -17.92
N GLN A 354 -4.77 -22.30 -17.78
CA GLN A 354 -4.38 -23.51 -17.04
C GLN A 354 -4.77 -23.42 -15.57
N LEU A 355 -4.50 -22.28 -14.92
CA LEU A 355 -4.86 -22.08 -13.52
C LEU A 355 -6.37 -22.12 -13.32
N LYS A 356 -7.14 -21.49 -14.23
CA LYS A 356 -8.60 -21.51 -14.19
C LYS A 356 -9.15 -22.93 -14.36
N ALA A 357 -8.60 -23.72 -15.27
CA ALA A 357 -8.98 -25.12 -15.46
C ALA A 357 -8.73 -25.94 -14.18
N VAL A 358 -7.49 -25.91 -13.66
CA VAL A 358 -7.10 -26.68 -12.47
C VAL A 358 -7.93 -26.28 -11.24
N MET A 359 -8.15 -24.97 -11.03
CA MET A 359 -8.97 -24.50 -9.90
C MET A 359 -10.46 -24.79 -10.07
N GLY A 360 -10.95 -24.87 -11.31
CA GLY A 360 -12.31 -25.31 -11.63
C GLY A 360 -12.51 -26.78 -11.29
N ASP A 361 -11.59 -27.64 -11.74
CA ASP A 361 -11.57 -29.07 -11.41
C ASP A 361 -11.47 -29.29 -9.90
N PHE A 362 -10.64 -28.48 -9.22
CA PHE A 362 -10.52 -28.48 -7.77
C PHE A 362 -11.85 -28.16 -7.07
N GLY A 363 -12.55 -27.12 -7.53
CA GLY A 363 -13.86 -26.76 -7.01
C GLY A 363 -14.87 -27.90 -7.18
N ALA A 364 -14.95 -28.48 -8.38
CA ALA A 364 -15.87 -29.58 -8.69
C ALA A 364 -15.57 -30.83 -7.86
N PHE A 365 -14.29 -31.15 -7.64
CA PHE A 365 -13.85 -32.24 -6.76
C PHE A 365 -14.35 -32.03 -5.32
N VAL A 366 -14.14 -30.83 -4.75
CA VAL A 366 -14.59 -30.51 -3.38
C VAL A 366 -16.11 -30.60 -3.27
N ASP A 367 -16.84 -30.03 -4.23
CA ASP A 367 -18.32 -30.05 -4.22
C ASP A 367 -18.85 -31.49 -4.32
N LYS A 368 -18.27 -32.31 -5.21
CA LYS A 368 -18.57 -33.74 -5.34
C LYS A 368 -18.34 -34.49 -4.03
N CYS A 369 -17.16 -34.35 -3.42
CA CYS A 369 -16.83 -35.13 -2.23
C CYS A 369 -17.52 -34.62 -0.96
N CYS A 370 -17.86 -33.33 -0.86
CA CYS A 370 -18.68 -32.82 0.23
C CYS A 370 -20.16 -33.22 0.14
N ALA A 371 -20.65 -33.56 -1.06
CA ALA A 371 -21.98 -34.12 -1.27
C ALA A 371 -22.07 -35.65 -1.09
N ALA A 372 -20.94 -36.33 -0.95
CA ALA A 372 -20.90 -37.79 -0.82
C ALA A 372 -21.32 -38.28 0.58
N ASP A 373 -21.90 -39.48 0.63
CA ASP A 373 -22.26 -40.16 1.89
C ASP A 373 -21.01 -40.45 2.74
N ASN A 374 -19.99 -41.06 2.13
CA ASN A 374 -18.66 -41.23 2.71
C ASN A 374 -17.69 -40.17 2.18
N LYS A 375 -17.71 -38.99 2.79
CA LYS A 375 -16.87 -37.84 2.40
C LYS A 375 -15.38 -38.19 2.40
N GLU A 376 -14.87 -38.75 3.50
CA GLU A 376 -13.45 -39.06 3.64
C GLU A 376 -13.00 -40.10 2.62
N GLY A 377 -13.83 -41.12 2.37
CA GLY A 377 -13.59 -42.10 1.31
C GLY A 377 -13.52 -41.47 -0.08
N CYS A 378 -14.42 -40.53 -0.40
CA CYS A 378 -14.39 -39.80 -1.66
C CYS A 378 -13.10 -38.97 -1.82
N PHE A 379 -12.72 -38.20 -0.79
CA PHE A 379 -11.48 -37.41 -0.82
C PHE A 379 -10.23 -38.29 -1.03
N ALA A 380 -10.16 -39.43 -0.34
CA ALA A 380 -9.06 -40.38 -0.48
C ALA A 380 -8.99 -41.03 -1.88
N GLU A 381 -10.12 -41.33 -2.51
CA GLU A 381 -10.16 -41.96 -3.83
C GLU A 381 -9.97 -40.96 -4.99
N GLU A 382 -10.63 -39.82 -4.93
CA GLU A 382 -10.67 -38.83 -6.02
C GLU A 382 -9.51 -37.83 -5.95
N GLY A 383 -8.93 -37.60 -4.76
CA GLY A 383 -7.81 -36.68 -4.56
C GLY A 383 -6.59 -36.98 -5.44
N PRO A 384 -6.08 -38.23 -5.47
CA PRO A 384 -4.98 -38.62 -6.37
C PRO A 384 -5.30 -38.41 -7.86
N LYS A 385 -6.56 -38.62 -8.28
CA LYS A 385 -7.00 -38.43 -9.67
C LYS A 385 -6.94 -36.95 -10.05
N LEU A 386 -7.39 -36.07 -9.16
CA LEU A 386 -7.32 -34.61 -9.31
C LEU A 386 -5.87 -34.14 -9.40
N VAL A 387 -4.99 -34.63 -8.51
CA VAL A 387 -3.56 -34.31 -8.53
C VAL A 387 -2.92 -34.66 -9.87
N ALA A 388 -3.18 -35.87 -10.39
CA ALA A 388 -2.66 -36.30 -11.68
C ALA A 388 -3.20 -35.44 -12.85
N ALA A 389 -4.49 -35.10 -12.83
CA ALA A 389 -5.09 -34.23 -13.83
C ALA A 389 -4.49 -32.81 -13.81
N ALA A 390 -4.29 -32.24 -12.62
CA ALA A 390 -3.68 -30.93 -12.44
C ALA A 390 -2.24 -30.89 -12.98
N GLN A 391 -1.43 -31.92 -12.68
CA GLN A 391 -0.09 -32.05 -13.23
C GLN A 391 -0.11 -32.13 -14.76
N ALA A 392 -1.01 -32.93 -15.34
CA ALA A 392 -1.13 -33.07 -16.79
C ALA A 392 -1.57 -31.75 -17.47
N ALA A 393 -2.48 -30.99 -16.85
CA ALA A 393 -2.91 -29.69 -17.35
C ALA A 393 -1.80 -28.64 -17.36
N LEU A 394 -0.85 -28.76 -16.42
CA LEU A 394 0.29 -27.83 -16.24
C LEU A 394 1.57 -28.25 -16.97
N LEU A 395 1.54 -29.37 -17.71
CA LEU A 395 2.63 -29.83 -18.58
C LEU A 395 2.42 -29.47 -20.05
N LYS A 396 1.17 -29.17 -20.44
CA LYS A 396 0.81 -28.65 -21.75
C LYS A 396 1.09 -27.15 -21.84
#